data_AF-A0A224XSJ8-F1
#
_entry.id   AF-A0A224XSJ8-F1
#
_cell.length_a   1.000
_cell.length_b   1.000
_cell.length_c   1.000
_cell.angle_alpha   90.00
_cell.angle_beta   90.00
_cell.angle_gamma   90.00
#
_symmetry.space_group_name_H-M   'P 1'
#
loop_
_entity.id
_entity.type
_entity.pdbx_description
1 polymer ?
#
loop_
_entity_poly.entity_id
_entity_poly.type
_entity_poly.pdbx_seq_one_letter_code
_entity_poly.pdbx_strand_id
1 'polypeptide(L)'
;MKTTLAVIFLGLITFTFADYPKLTECKHPEAMKDFDSNKFLTESWHVTNAKHGSNLTVCREYSSKTEGGQQVFAGDGYYTFR
;
A
#
# COMPACT_ATOMS: atom_id res chain seq x y z
N MET A 1 32.42 -24.99 -9.73
CA MET A 1 31.19 -25.69 -9.32
C MET A 1 30.78 -25.39 -7.87
N LYS A 2 31.65 -25.60 -6.86
CA LYS A 2 31.30 -25.35 -5.45
C LYS A 2 31.00 -23.88 -5.12
N THR A 3 31.80 -22.94 -5.65
CA THR A 3 31.65 -21.50 -5.37
C THR A 3 30.40 -20.91 -6.02
N THR A 4 30.04 -21.36 -7.22
CA THR A 4 28.84 -20.92 -7.94
C THR A 4 27.56 -21.32 -7.21
N LEU A 5 27.51 -22.54 -6.68
CA LEU A 5 26.40 -23.02 -5.84
C LEU A 5 26.24 -22.19 -4.58
N ALA A 6 27.34 -21.84 -3.90
CA ALA A 6 27.31 -21.01 -2.69
C ALA A 6 26.75 -19.60 -2.95
N VAL A 7 27.12 -18.96 -4.06
CA VAL A 7 26.63 -17.62 -4.43
C VAL A 7 25.15 -17.63 -4.75
N ILE A 8 24.66 -18.64 -5.47
CA ILE A 8 23.23 -18.81 -5.79
C ILE A 8 22.42 -19.02 -4.49
N PHE A 9 22.93 -19.87 -3.60
CA PHE A 9 22.26 -20.15 -2.32
C PHE A 9 22.20 -18.93 -1.41
N LEU A 10 23.30 -18.16 -1.34
CA LEU A 10 23.36 -16.91 -0.57
C LEU A 10 22.38 -15.87 -1.13
N GLY A 11 22.30 -15.73 -2.45
CA GLY A 11 21.36 -14.83 -3.11
C GLY A 11 19.90 -15.19 -2.81
N LEU A 12 19.53 -16.47 -2.86
CA LEU A 12 18.18 -16.92 -2.53
C LEU A 12 17.82 -16.64 -1.06
N ILE A 13 18.75 -16.89 -0.13
CA ILE A 13 18.53 -16.63 1.31
C ILE A 13 18.33 -15.13 1.57
N THR A 14 19.08 -14.24 0.91
CA THR A 14 18.92 -12.79 1.12
C THR A 14 17.57 -12.24 0.67
N PHE A 15 16.94 -12.84 -0.34
CA PHE A 15 15.61 -12.42 -0.80
C PHE A 15 14.47 -12.93 0.08
N THR A 16 14.62 -14.07 0.75
CA THR A 16 13.57 -14.65 1.62
C THR A 16 13.46 -13.95 2.98
N PHE A 17 14.50 -13.23 3.42
CA PHE A 17 14.55 -12.53 4.71
C PHE A 17 14.62 -11.01 4.53
N ALA A 18 13.85 -10.46 3.60
CA ALA A 18 13.65 -9.02 3.53
C ALA A 18 12.79 -8.56 4.72
N ASP A 19 13.39 -8.45 5.90
CA ASP A 19 12.78 -7.80 7.05
C ASP A 19 12.67 -6.30 6.75
N TYR A 20 11.44 -5.83 6.50
CA TYR A 20 11.20 -4.41 6.38
C TYR A 20 11.40 -3.75 7.74
N PRO A 21 12.11 -2.61 7.81
CA PRO A 21 12.28 -1.89 9.06
C PRO A 21 10.90 -1.57 9.65
N LYS A 22 10.73 -1.87 10.94
CA LYS A 22 9.49 -1.57 11.66
C LYS A 22 9.24 -0.07 11.62
N LEU A 23 8.09 0.32 11.09
CA LEU A 23 7.68 1.72 11.03
C LEU A 23 7.23 2.15 12.42
N THR A 24 8.00 3.02 13.09
CA THR A 24 7.66 3.54 14.43
C THR A 24 6.59 4.62 14.36
N GLU A 25 6.54 5.37 13.25
CA GLU A 25 5.61 6.46 13.01
C GLU A 25 5.29 6.60 11.52
N CYS A 26 4.06 7.01 11.20
CA CYS A 26 3.66 7.34 9.84
C CYS A 26 4.19 8.72 9.47
N LYS A 27 5.14 8.78 8.54
CA LYS A 27 5.55 10.05 7.92
C LYS A 27 4.57 10.40 6.81
N HIS A 28 3.64 11.28 7.10
CA HIS A 28 2.69 11.77 6.12
C HIS A 28 3.40 12.68 5.11
N PRO A 29 3.36 12.36 3.80
CA PRO A 29 3.87 13.27 2.78
C PRO A 29 2.97 14.51 2.69
N GLU A 30 3.47 15.56 2.05
CA GLU A 30 2.63 16.70 1.70
C GLU A 30 1.48 16.24 0.78
N ALA A 31 0.29 16.82 0.99
CA ALA A 31 -0.85 16.57 0.14
C ALA A 31 -0.53 16.98 -1.30
N MET A 32 -1.05 16.23 -2.28
CA MET A 32 -0.88 16.55 -3.69
C MET A 32 -1.42 17.95 -3.97
N LYS A 33 -0.57 18.84 -4.50
CA LYS A 33 -0.98 20.17 -4.92
C LYS A 33 -1.94 20.05 -6.11
N ASP A 34 -2.98 20.89 -6.12
CA ASP A 34 -4.00 20.93 -7.17
C ASP A 34 -4.73 19.58 -7.37
N PHE A 35 -4.94 18.83 -6.28
CA PHE A 35 -5.67 17.56 -6.28
C PHE A 35 -7.12 17.74 -6.75
N ASP A 36 -7.47 17.07 -7.85
CA ASP A 36 -8.83 17.03 -8.38
C ASP A 36 -9.64 15.91 -7.69
N SER A 37 -10.29 16.29 -6.59
CA SER A 37 -11.13 15.37 -5.81
C SER A 37 -12.32 14.84 -6.61
N ASN A 38 -12.86 15.62 -7.54
CA ASN A 38 -14.00 15.20 -8.35
C ASN A 38 -13.62 14.08 -9.31
N LYS A 39 -12.43 14.13 -9.89
CA LYS A 39 -11.92 13.05 -10.74
C LYS A 39 -11.51 11.82 -9.93
N PHE A 40 -10.94 12.01 -8.75
CA PHE A 40 -10.46 10.89 -7.92
C PHE A 40 -11.62 10.12 -7.28
N LEU A 41 -12.68 10.82 -6.86
CA LEU A 41 -13.82 10.29 -6.12
C LEU A 41 -15.02 9.93 -7.01
N THR A 42 -14.79 9.64 -8.29
CA THR A 42 -15.79 9.03 -9.19
C THR A 42 -15.47 7.59 -9.58
N GLU A 43 -14.27 7.10 -9.24
CA GLU A 43 -13.74 5.84 -9.76
C GLU A 43 -13.50 4.81 -8.65
N SER A 44 -13.16 3.58 -9.05
CA SER A 44 -12.68 2.54 -8.14
C SER A 44 -11.17 2.33 -8.33
N TRP A 45 -10.46 2.09 -7.23
CA TRP A 45 -9.00 2.00 -7.16
C TRP A 45 -8.58 0.66 -6.58
N HIS A 46 -7.68 -0.04 -7.25
CA HIS A 46 -7.09 -1.28 -6.76
C HIS A 46 -5.65 -1.06 -6.32
N VAL A 47 -5.29 -1.54 -5.14
CA VAL A 47 -3.91 -1.46 -4.64
C VAL A 47 -3.05 -2.48 -5.37
N THR A 48 -2.09 -2.00 -6.17
CA THR A 48 -1.12 -2.87 -6.86
C THR A 48 0.12 -3.15 -6.03
N ASN A 49 0.57 -2.17 -5.25
CA ASN A 49 1.76 -2.26 -4.42
C ASN A 49 1.57 -1.50 -3.12
N ALA A 50 2.01 -2.09 -2.00
CA ALA A 50 2.03 -1.45 -0.69
C ALA A 50 3.44 -1.56 -0.09
N LYS A 51 3.97 -0.44 0.39
CA LYS A 51 5.23 -0.41 1.14
C LYS A 51 4.91 -0.40 2.63
N HIS A 52 5.54 -1.27 3.41
CA HIS A 52 5.28 -1.42 4.86
C HIS A 52 3.84 -1.84 5.20
N GLY A 53 3.24 -2.73 4.40
CA GLY A 53 1.97 -3.37 4.74
C GLY A 53 2.10 -4.40 5.87
N SER A 54 0.98 -4.87 6.40
CA SER A 54 0.96 -6.03 7.29
C SER A 54 1.56 -7.26 6.60
N ASN A 55 2.05 -8.24 7.38
CA ASN A 55 2.49 -9.55 6.85
C ASN A 55 1.37 -10.35 6.17
N LEU A 56 0.12 -9.89 6.25
CA LEU A 56 -1.00 -10.42 5.50
C LEU A 56 -1.02 -9.82 4.09
N THR A 57 -0.92 -10.68 3.08
CA THR A 57 -1.21 -10.31 1.70
C THR A 57 -2.72 -10.12 1.56
N VAL A 58 -3.16 -8.87 1.46
CA VAL A 58 -4.57 -8.52 1.25
C VAL A 58 -4.72 -7.77 -0.07
N CYS A 59 -5.70 -8.16 -0.88
CA CYS A 59 -6.14 -7.39 -2.04
C CYS A 59 -7.10 -6.33 -1.54
N ARG A 60 -6.83 -5.05 -1.83
CA ARG A 60 -7.65 -3.93 -1.38
C ARG A 60 -8.19 -3.15 -2.56
N GLU A 61 -9.46 -2.81 -2.44
CA GLU A 61 -10.16 -1.91 -3.34
C GLU A 61 -10.70 -0.71 -2.55
N TYR A 62 -10.61 0.47 -3.16
CA TYR A 62 -11.25 1.67 -2.67
C TYR A 62 -12.24 2.13 -3.72
N SER A 63 -13.49 2.36 -3.33
CA SER A 63 -14.50 2.92 -4.20
C SER A 63 -15.05 4.19 -3.60
N SER A 64 -15.37 5.14 -4.45
CA SER A 64 -16.07 6.35 -4.06
C SER A 64 -17.53 6.27 -4.51
N LYS A 65 -18.44 6.70 -3.64
CA LYS A 65 -19.87 6.82 -3.94
C LYS A 65 -20.41 8.14 -3.43
N THR A 66 -21.48 8.63 -4.06
CA THR A 66 -22.23 9.78 -3.56
C THR A 66 -23.50 9.28 -2.89
N GLU A 67 -23.65 9.50 -1.59
CA GLU A 67 -24.85 9.18 -0.83
C GLU A 67 -25.43 10.45 -0.20
N GLY A 68 -26.69 10.78 -0.53
CA GLY A 68 -27.37 11.95 0.05
C GLY A 68 -26.71 13.29 -0.26
N GLY A 69 -25.93 13.40 -1.35
CA GLY A 69 -25.16 14.59 -1.70
C GLY A 69 -23.78 14.69 -1.02
N GLN A 70 -23.39 13.70 -0.21
CA GLN A 70 -22.07 13.59 0.38
C GLN A 70 -21.21 12.60 -0.42
N GLN A 71 -19.96 12.98 -0.72
CA GLN A 71 -18.97 12.04 -1.25
C GLN A 71 -18.45 11.15 -0.12
N VAL A 72 -18.59 9.84 -0.31
CA VAL A 72 -18.14 8.80 0.59
C VAL A 72 -17.02 8.03 -0.09
N PHE A 73 -15.85 7.98 0.54
CA PHE A 73 -14.76 7.12 0.11
C PHE A 73 -14.81 5.83 0.93
N ALA A 74 -15.36 4.77 0.33
CA ALA A 74 -15.45 3.46 0.93
C ALA A 74 -14.11 2.72 0.72
N GLY A 75 -13.29 2.71 1.76
CA GLY A 75 -12.17 1.79 1.84
C GLY A 75 -12.55 0.54 2.62
N ASP A 76 -12.24 -0.62 2.07
CA ASP A 76 -12.03 -1.86 2.85
C ASP A 76 -10.76 -1.68 3.70
N GLY A 77 -10.86 -0.85 4.74
CA GLY A 77 -9.73 -0.51 5.60
C GLY A 77 -10.12 0.32 6.83
N TYR A 78 -9.29 0.24 7.87
CA TYR A 78 -9.45 1.02 9.09
C TYR A 78 -9.06 2.48 8.84
N TYR A 79 -10.05 3.36 8.66
CA TYR A 79 -9.84 4.81 8.59
C TYR A 79 -10.57 5.52 9.74
N THR A 80 -9.80 6.24 10.56
CA THR A 80 -10.31 7.18 11.56
C THR A 80 -9.89 8.58 11.12
N PHE A 81 -10.84 9.47 10.85
CA PHE A 81 -10.58 10.88 10.58
C PHE A 81 -10.75 11.67 11.89
N ARG A 82 -9.85 12.62 12.18
CA ARG A 82 -9.97 13.59 13.28
C ARG A 82 -10.48 14.91 12.74
#